data_AF-A0A956R2E2-F1
#
_entry.id   AF-A0A956R2E2-F1
#
_cell.length_a   1.000
_cell.length_b   1.000
_cell.length_c   1.000
_cell.angle_alpha   90.00
_cell.angle_beta   90.00
_cell.angle_gamma   90.00
#
_symmetry.space_group_name_H-M   'P 1'
#
loop_
_entity.id
_entity.type
_entity.pdbx_description
1 polymer ?
#
loop_
_entity_poly.entity_id
_entity_poly.type
_entity_poly.pdbx_seq_one_letter_code
_entity_poly.pdbx_strand_id
1 'polypeptide(L)'
;MIAAGYLVLFTASKFYGGPPFSGALFVPPELWPERTGITALAPGLRDFFCAPELPRDWSLLRASLPPAANLGLLLRWSTGLAQIEDYYQTDACSRSSILHTWELAVPELLGSSPHVSLAPVEPSCASGGRHTLESTVTVFPFFLRRESRGPFLGKSELLRIFHWLNRNLADLLPEIDDSERAVLARKIHLGQPVLLTSGDAEERAVLRLAIGAALVTRVAGDLRLGATLAARQQWLRAQIQVTRAKLDLVIEHYDTLLARD
;
A
#
# COMPACT_ATOMS: atom_id res chain seq x y z
N MET A 1 -7.42 -16.65 14.86
CA MET A 1 -8.65 -16.13 14.22
C MET A 1 -9.52 -17.26 13.69
N ILE A 2 -9.05 -18.07 12.71
CA ILE A 2 -9.83 -19.23 12.22
C ILE A 2 -10.15 -20.23 13.32
N ALA A 3 -9.16 -20.64 14.12
CA ALA A 3 -9.36 -21.53 15.27
C ALA A 3 -10.26 -20.94 16.36
N ALA A 4 -10.54 -19.63 16.32
CA ALA A 4 -11.46 -18.96 17.23
C ALA A 4 -12.87 -18.79 16.60
N GLY A 5 -13.16 -19.45 15.47
CA GLY A 5 -14.47 -19.44 14.82
C GLY A 5 -14.75 -18.23 13.93
N TYR A 6 -13.75 -17.38 13.65
CA TYR A 6 -13.94 -16.21 12.79
C TYR A 6 -13.70 -16.53 11.30
N LEU A 7 -14.53 -15.95 10.43
CA LEU A 7 -14.22 -15.81 9.01
C LEU A 7 -12.99 -14.92 8.83
N VAL A 8 -12.03 -15.35 8.01
CA VAL A 8 -10.82 -14.55 7.73
C VAL A 8 -10.72 -14.26 6.25
N LEU A 9 -10.81 -12.97 5.92
CA LEU A 9 -10.51 -12.45 4.59
C LEU A 9 -9.00 -12.25 4.46
N PHE A 10 -8.42 -12.77 3.39
CA PHE A 10 -7.02 -12.63 3.07
C PHE A 10 -6.84 -12.06 1.67
N THR A 11 -5.79 -11.26 1.47
CA THR A 11 -5.46 -10.71 0.16
C THR A 11 -3.95 -10.64 -0.06
N ALA A 12 -3.49 -11.06 -1.23
CA ALA A 12 -2.12 -10.87 -1.65
C ALA A 12 -1.89 -9.46 -2.26
N SER A 13 -2.94 -8.73 -2.63
CA SER A 13 -2.83 -7.50 -3.43
C SER A 13 -2.70 -6.20 -2.63
N LYS A 14 -2.24 -6.30 -1.39
CA LYS A 14 -2.01 -5.18 -0.48
C LYS A 14 -0.53 -5.13 -0.14
N PHE A 15 -0.16 -5.44 1.10
CA PHE A 15 1.23 -5.44 1.54
C PHE A 15 2.12 -6.34 0.67
N TYR A 16 1.64 -7.53 0.29
CA TYR A 16 2.44 -8.47 -0.50
C TYR A 16 2.64 -8.05 -1.97
N GLY A 17 1.93 -7.05 -2.48
CA GLY A 17 2.13 -6.56 -3.85
C GLY A 17 1.69 -7.52 -4.96
N GLY A 18 0.88 -8.53 -4.65
CA GLY A 18 0.25 -9.39 -5.65
C GLY A 18 -0.75 -8.64 -6.54
N PRO A 19 -1.17 -9.22 -7.68
CA PRO A 19 -2.13 -8.56 -8.56
C PRO A 19 -3.50 -8.32 -7.90
N PRO A 20 -4.22 -7.23 -8.24
CA PRO A 20 -5.55 -6.95 -7.72
C PRO A 20 -6.53 -8.13 -7.83
N PHE A 21 -7.40 -8.28 -6.83
CA PHE A 21 -8.37 -9.37 -6.70
C PHE A 21 -7.76 -10.78 -6.50
N SER A 22 -6.54 -10.84 -5.94
CA SER A 22 -5.97 -12.08 -5.37
C SER A 22 -6.45 -12.22 -3.92
N GLY A 23 -7.71 -12.60 -3.74
CA GLY A 23 -8.36 -12.71 -2.43
C GLY A 23 -8.79 -14.14 -2.11
N ALA A 24 -8.85 -14.47 -0.82
CA ALA A 24 -9.40 -15.71 -0.30
C ALA A 24 -10.23 -15.45 0.95
N LEU A 25 -11.22 -16.29 1.17
CA LEU A 25 -11.98 -16.36 2.41
C LEU A 25 -11.70 -17.71 3.06
N PHE A 26 -11.11 -17.68 4.25
CA PHE A 26 -10.98 -18.86 5.07
C PHE A 26 -12.24 -19.00 5.93
N VAL A 27 -12.90 -20.15 5.80
CA VAL A 27 -14.16 -20.45 6.49
C VAL A 27 -13.93 -21.48 7.59
N PRO A 28 -14.23 -21.15 8.85
CA PRO A 28 -14.05 -22.09 9.96
C PRO A 28 -15.01 -23.29 9.82
N PRO A 29 -14.62 -24.48 10.30
CA PRO A 29 -15.39 -25.71 10.12
C PRO A 29 -16.86 -25.63 10.53
N GLU A 30 -17.17 -24.85 11.55
CA GLU A 30 -18.52 -24.65 12.09
C GLU A 30 -19.46 -23.97 11.08
N LEU A 31 -18.89 -23.21 10.14
CA LEU A 31 -19.61 -22.47 9.10
C LEU A 31 -19.60 -23.18 7.74
N TRP A 32 -19.10 -24.41 7.67
CA TRP A 32 -19.10 -25.15 6.41
C TRP A 32 -20.52 -25.44 5.91
N PRO A 33 -20.73 -25.51 4.58
CA PRO A 33 -22.03 -25.81 3.97
C PRO A 33 -22.75 -27.02 4.56
N GLU A 34 -22.02 -28.10 4.86
CA GLU A 34 -22.57 -29.34 5.42
C GLU A 34 -23.18 -29.15 6.82
N ARG A 35 -22.66 -28.19 7.60
CA ARG A 35 -23.14 -27.90 8.95
C ARG A 35 -24.24 -26.83 8.96
N THR A 36 -24.18 -25.90 8.00
CA THR A 36 -25.10 -24.77 7.91
C THR A 36 -26.32 -25.06 7.02
N GLY A 37 -26.28 -26.12 6.22
CA GLY A 37 -27.32 -26.46 5.24
C GLY A 37 -27.31 -25.56 4.01
N ILE A 38 -26.28 -24.72 3.81
CA ILE A 38 -26.16 -23.85 2.63
C ILE A 38 -25.81 -24.71 1.41
N THR A 39 -26.68 -24.70 0.40
CA THR A 39 -26.51 -25.54 -0.80
C THR A 39 -26.27 -24.74 -2.07
N ALA A 40 -26.50 -23.43 -2.07
CA ALA A 40 -26.28 -22.55 -3.21
C ALA A 40 -25.79 -21.16 -2.76
N LEU A 41 -24.93 -20.52 -3.56
CA LEU A 41 -24.62 -19.10 -3.41
C LEU A 41 -25.75 -18.23 -3.98
N ALA A 42 -25.88 -17.01 -3.45
CA ALA A 42 -26.82 -16.03 -4.00
C ALA A 42 -26.58 -15.85 -5.52
N PRO A 43 -27.63 -15.73 -6.36
CA PRO A 43 -27.49 -15.75 -7.82
C PRO A 43 -26.42 -14.80 -8.38
N GLY A 44 -26.32 -13.57 -7.85
CA GLY A 44 -25.32 -12.59 -8.31
C GLY A 44 -23.87 -12.98 -8.02
N LEU A 45 -23.59 -13.90 -7.10
CA LEU A 45 -22.24 -14.40 -6.85
C LEU A 45 -21.76 -15.38 -7.94
N ARG A 46 -22.70 -15.96 -8.70
CA ARG A 46 -22.37 -16.87 -9.82
C ARG A 46 -21.64 -16.16 -10.96
N ASP A 47 -21.75 -14.84 -11.04
CA ASP A 47 -21.04 -14.01 -12.02
C ASP A 47 -19.56 -13.81 -11.65
N PHE A 48 -19.18 -14.12 -10.41
CA PHE A 48 -17.83 -13.88 -9.87
C PHE A 48 -17.07 -15.17 -9.51
N PHE A 49 -17.79 -16.25 -9.17
CA PHE A 49 -17.19 -17.52 -8.74
C PHE A 49 -17.45 -18.64 -9.73
N CYS A 50 -16.42 -19.45 -9.97
CA CYS A 50 -16.55 -20.74 -10.62
C CYS A 50 -16.45 -21.90 -9.63
N ALA A 51 -17.02 -23.06 -9.97
CA ALA A 51 -17.02 -24.24 -9.11
C ALA A 51 -15.60 -24.64 -8.60
N PRO A 52 -14.52 -24.60 -9.42
CA PRO A 52 -13.17 -24.95 -8.96
C PRO A 52 -12.60 -24.04 -7.86
N GLU A 53 -13.16 -22.85 -7.64
CA GLU A 53 -12.68 -21.87 -6.65
C GLU A 53 -13.08 -22.23 -5.21
N LEU A 54 -14.03 -23.15 -5.03
CA LEU A 54 -14.51 -23.61 -3.74
C LEU A 54 -13.81 -24.92 -3.30
N PRO A 55 -13.73 -25.21 -1.98
CA PRO A 55 -13.28 -26.50 -1.48
C PRO A 55 -14.01 -27.68 -2.13
N ARG A 56 -13.29 -28.76 -2.44
CA ARG A 56 -13.83 -29.92 -3.17
C ARG A 56 -15.02 -30.57 -2.46
N ASP A 57 -14.99 -30.57 -1.13
CA ASP A 57 -16.00 -31.22 -0.29
C ASP A 57 -17.33 -30.44 -0.28
N TRP A 58 -17.34 -29.18 -0.72
CA TRP A 58 -18.55 -28.36 -0.81
C TRP A 58 -19.35 -28.67 -2.07
N SER A 59 -19.65 -29.95 -2.28
CA SER A 59 -20.19 -30.52 -3.52
C SER A 59 -21.48 -29.86 -4.00
N LEU A 60 -22.47 -29.68 -3.13
CA LEU A 60 -23.74 -29.01 -3.47
C LEU A 60 -23.52 -27.55 -3.88
N LEU A 61 -22.66 -26.84 -3.15
CA LEU A 61 -22.35 -25.43 -3.44
C LEU A 61 -21.61 -25.30 -4.77
N ARG A 62 -20.65 -26.20 -5.04
CA ARG A 62 -19.95 -26.29 -6.32
C ARG A 62 -20.89 -26.60 -7.48
N ALA A 63 -21.86 -27.49 -7.30
CA ALA A 63 -22.88 -27.81 -8.31
C ALA A 63 -23.78 -26.61 -8.64
N SER A 64 -23.89 -25.64 -7.71
CA SER A 64 -24.61 -24.38 -7.94
C SER A 64 -23.80 -23.34 -8.75
N LEU A 65 -22.53 -23.59 -9.08
CA LEU A 65 -21.65 -22.65 -9.78
C LEU A 65 -21.29 -23.09 -11.20
N PRO A 66 -20.90 -22.15 -12.10
CA PRO A 66 -20.39 -22.49 -13.42
C PRO A 66 -19.20 -23.47 -13.34
N PRO A 67 -19.17 -24.56 -14.13
CA PRO A 67 -18.09 -25.54 -14.16
C PRO A 67 -16.90 -25.05 -15.02
N ALA A 68 -16.56 -23.77 -14.93
CA ALA A 68 -15.48 -23.15 -15.69
C ALA A 68 -14.22 -22.96 -14.81
N ALA A 69 -13.08 -22.72 -15.44
CA ALA A 69 -11.87 -22.32 -14.72
C ALA A 69 -11.67 -20.81 -14.80
N ASN A 70 -11.37 -20.19 -13.65
CA ASN A 70 -10.99 -18.79 -13.59
C ASN A 70 -9.47 -18.65 -13.75
N LEU A 71 -9.01 -18.74 -15.01
CA LEU A 71 -7.57 -18.68 -15.32
C LEU A 71 -6.94 -17.35 -14.86
N GLY A 72 -7.71 -16.25 -14.92
CA GLY A 72 -7.27 -14.96 -14.40
C GLY A 72 -7.02 -15.00 -12.90
N LEU A 73 -7.92 -15.60 -12.11
CA LEU A 73 -7.71 -15.79 -10.67
C LEU A 73 -6.50 -16.70 -10.39
N LEU A 74 -6.33 -17.80 -11.13
CA LEU A 74 -5.20 -18.70 -10.99
C LEU A 74 -3.86 -17.95 -11.19
N LEU A 75 -3.71 -17.22 -12.29
CA LEU A 75 -2.48 -16.47 -12.60
C LEU A 75 -2.20 -15.41 -11.53
N ARG A 76 -3.23 -14.68 -11.09
CA ARG A 76 -3.11 -13.67 -10.05
C ARG A 76 -2.65 -14.27 -8.72
N TRP A 77 -3.20 -15.42 -8.33
CA TRP A 77 -2.76 -16.16 -7.15
C TRP A 77 -1.35 -16.73 -7.30
N SER A 78 -0.96 -17.24 -8.46
CA SER A 78 0.42 -17.70 -8.70
C SER A 78 1.42 -16.58 -8.47
N THR A 79 1.16 -15.38 -8.97
CA THR A 79 2.01 -14.20 -8.69
C THR A 79 1.95 -13.77 -7.23
N GLY A 80 0.75 -13.76 -6.62
CA GLY A 80 0.58 -13.41 -5.21
C GLY A 80 1.35 -14.33 -4.26
N LEU A 81 1.28 -15.65 -4.49
CA LEU A 81 2.02 -16.65 -3.73
C LEU A 81 3.53 -16.47 -3.89
N ALA A 82 4.03 -16.27 -5.11
CA ALA A 82 5.45 -16.03 -5.34
C ALA A 82 5.98 -14.82 -4.55
N GLN A 83 5.22 -13.72 -4.48
CA GLN A 83 5.59 -12.54 -3.67
C GLN A 83 5.55 -12.82 -2.16
N ILE A 84 4.56 -13.58 -1.69
CA ILE A 84 4.45 -13.98 -0.29
C ILE A 84 5.64 -14.88 0.08
N GLU A 85 5.95 -15.87 -0.74
CA GLU A 85 7.06 -16.80 -0.54
C GLU A 85 8.41 -16.07 -0.50
N ASP A 86 8.69 -15.18 -1.46
CA ASP A 86 9.90 -14.36 -1.49
C ASP A 86 10.05 -13.51 -0.22
N TYR A 87 8.95 -12.92 0.26
CA TYR A 87 8.93 -12.21 1.52
C TYR A 87 9.21 -13.12 2.72
N TYR A 88 8.63 -14.32 2.80
CA TYR A 88 8.85 -15.22 3.95
C TYR A 88 10.16 -16.01 3.89
N GLN A 89 10.81 -16.09 2.74
CA GLN A 89 12.19 -16.59 2.59
C GLN A 89 13.22 -15.60 3.13
N THR A 90 12.89 -14.31 3.14
CA THR A 90 13.73 -13.29 3.80
C THR A 90 13.71 -13.48 5.32
N ASP A 91 14.88 -13.39 5.95
CA ASP A 91 15.01 -13.64 7.38
C ASP A 91 14.12 -12.69 8.21
N ALA A 92 13.52 -13.23 9.28
CA ALA A 92 12.54 -12.50 10.07
C ALA A 92 13.14 -11.25 10.75
N CYS A 93 14.39 -11.33 11.20
CA CYS A 93 15.07 -10.23 11.89
C CYS A 93 15.29 -9.03 10.97
N SER A 94 15.77 -9.24 9.74
CA SER A 94 15.94 -8.19 8.73
C SER A 94 14.60 -7.58 8.37
N ARG A 95 13.54 -8.38 8.14
CA ARG A 95 12.21 -7.85 7.84
C ARG A 95 11.69 -6.94 8.94
N SER A 96 11.73 -7.40 10.19
CA SER A 96 11.33 -6.60 11.36
C SER A 96 12.18 -5.34 11.50
N SER A 97 13.50 -5.43 11.31
CA SER A 97 14.40 -4.28 11.40
C SER A 97 14.15 -3.23 10.31
N ILE A 98 13.87 -3.66 9.08
CA ILE A 98 13.54 -2.77 7.95
C ILE A 98 12.19 -2.08 8.19
N LEU A 99 11.18 -2.84 8.60
CA LEU A 99 9.86 -2.31 8.93
C LEU A 99 9.92 -1.31 10.09
N HIS A 100 10.68 -1.62 11.14
CA HIS A 100 10.90 -0.70 12.24
C HIS A 100 11.62 0.59 11.80
N THR A 101 12.63 0.46 10.93
CA THR A 101 13.29 1.63 10.33
C THR A 101 12.29 2.49 9.56
N TRP A 102 11.40 1.88 8.79
CA TRP A 102 10.35 2.58 8.06
C TRP A 102 9.41 3.33 8.99
N GLU A 103 8.91 2.66 10.04
CA GLU A 103 7.98 3.25 11.01
C GLU A 103 8.54 4.47 11.72
N LEU A 104 9.84 4.47 12.03
CA LEU A 104 10.51 5.62 12.64
C LEU A 104 10.85 6.71 11.62
N ALA A 105 11.33 6.30 10.44
CA ALA A 105 11.86 7.22 9.45
C ALA A 105 10.77 8.04 8.75
N VAL A 106 9.56 7.49 8.53
CA VAL A 106 8.50 8.25 7.84
C VAL A 106 8.04 9.46 8.68
N PRO A 107 7.66 9.33 9.97
CA PRO A 107 7.36 10.47 10.82
C PRO A 107 8.50 11.47 10.95
N GLU A 108 9.72 10.97 11.17
CA GLU A 108 10.91 11.80 11.33
C GLU A 108 11.21 12.64 10.08
N LEU A 109 11.21 11.99 8.90
CA LEU A 109 11.70 12.60 7.67
C LEU A 109 10.58 13.28 6.93
N LEU A 110 9.50 12.57 6.58
CA LEU A 110 8.38 13.13 5.82
C LEU A 110 7.60 14.15 6.65
N GLY A 111 7.41 13.88 7.95
CA GLY A 111 6.68 14.77 8.86
C GLY A 111 7.41 16.07 9.20
N SER A 112 8.69 16.21 8.86
CA SER A 112 9.43 17.46 9.07
C SER A 112 9.13 18.53 8.00
N SER A 113 8.39 18.19 6.93
CA SER A 113 8.00 19.16 5.92
C SER A 113 6.95 20.12 6.46
N PRO A 114 7.04 21.44 6.19
CA PRO A 114 6.00 22.40 6.57
C PRO A 114 4.68 22.17 5.80
N HIS A 115 4.73 21.48 4.66
CA HIS A 115 3.59 21.21 3.79
C HIS A 115 2.88 19.91 4.12
N VAL A 116 3.50 19.01 4.88
CA VAL A 116 2.96 17.70 5.21
C VAL A 116 2.33 17.71 6.60
N SER A 117 1.17 17.06 6.73
CA SER A 117 0.62 16.67 8.03
C SER A 117 0.24 15.20 7.99
N LEU A 118 0.92 14.37 8.78
CA LEU A 118 0.61 12.95 8.88
C LEU A 118 -0.75 12.75 9.54
N ALA A 119 -1.59 11.93 8.94
CA ALA A 119 -2.83 11.50 9.56
C ALA A 119 -2.51 10.51 10.69
N PRO A 120 -3.23 10.56 11.82
CA PRO A 120 -3.03 9.60 12.89
C PRO A 120 -3.33 8.19 12.38
N VAL A 121 -2.42 7.26 12.66
CA VAL A 121 -2.62 5.83 12.45
C VAL A 121 -2.45 5.17 13.80
N GLU A 122 -3.51 4.57 14.31
CA GLU A 122 -3.43 3.74 15.51
C GLU A 122 -2.97 2.33 15.09
N PRO A 123 -1.76 1.89 15.48
CA PRO A 123 -1.36 0.52 15.23
C PRO A 123 -2.31 -0.43 15.98
N SER A 124 -2.70 -1.53 15.35
CA SER A 124 -3.49 -2.56 16.02
C SER A 124 -2.68 -3.13 17.18
N CYS A 125 -3.21 -3.07 18.40
CA CYS A 125 -2.53 -3.57 19.59
C CYS A 125 -2.09 -5.01 19.39
N ALA A 126 -0.77 -5.25 19.44
CA ALA A 126 -0.22 -6.59 19.44
C ALA A 126 -0.57 -7.27 20.78
N SER A 127 -1.55 -8.17 20.78
CA SER A 127 -1.80 -9.05 21.92
C SER A 127 -0.57 -9.95 22.13
N GLY A 128 0.22 -9.68 23.18
CA GLY A 128 1.31 -10.57 23.63
C GLY A 128 2.75 -10.15 23.28
N GLY A 129 3.02 -8.87 23.01
CA GLY A 129 4.39 -8.31 23.01
C GLY A 129 5.29 -8.72 21.83
N ARG A 130 4.79 -9.46 20.85
CA ARG A 130 5.49 -9.71 19.58
C ARG A 130 5.06 -8.65 18.55
N HIS A 131 6.01 -7.84 18.09
CA HIS A 131 5.81 -7.00 16.91
C HIS A 131 5.68 -7.88 15.67
N THR A 132 4.46 -8.14 15.25
CA THR A 132 4.13 -8.85 14.01
C THR A 132 3.86 -7.84 12.90
N LEU A 133 3.81 -8.33 11.66
CA LEU A 133 3.43 -7.52 10.50
C LEU A 133 2.07 -6.82 10.72
N GLU A 134 1.13 -7.45 11.44
CA GLU A 134 -0.18 -6.87 11.74
C GLU A 134 -0.11 -5.64 12.67
N SER A 135 0.96 -5.54 13.48
CA SER A 135 1.19 -4.43 14.41
C SER A 135 2.05 -3.30 13.84
N THR A 136 2.57 -3.48 12.62
CA THR A 136 3.46 -2.52 11.97
C THR A 136 2.68 -1.56 11.06
N VAL A 137 2.94 -0.26 11.19
CA VAL A 137 2.41 0.77 10.29
C VAL A 137 3.16 0.73 8.96
N THR A 138 2.56 0.07 7.96
CA THR A 138 3.11 -0.04 6.60
C THR A 138 2.61 1.04 5.65
N VAL A 139 1.58 1.81 6.05
CA VAL A 139 0.98 2.89 5.27
C VAL A 139 0.84 4.13 6.13
N PHE A 140 1.44 5.23 5.69
CA PHE A 140 1.32 6.55 6.29
C PHE A 140 0.45 7.44 5.39
N PRO A 141 -0.82 7.69 5.77
CA PRO A 141 -1.64 8.69 5.11
C PRO A 141 -1.19 10.09 5.55
N PHE A 142 -1.26 11.06 4.65
CA PHE A 142 -0.90 12.43 4.95
C PHE A 142 -1.69 13.43 4.12
N PHE A 143 -1.96 14.57 4.75
CA PHE A 143 -2.50 15.76 4.13
C PHE A 143 -1.37 16.64 3.59
N LEU A 144 -1.68 17.41 2.55
CA LEU A 144 -0.80 18.46 2.03
C LEU A 144 -1.47 19.82 2.17
N ARG A 145 -0.67 20.87 2.33
CA ARG A 145 -1.09 22.27 2.34
C ARG A 145 -0.01 23.14 1.72
N ARG A 146 -0.41 24.26 1.10
CA ARG A 146 0.54 25.19 0.48
C ARG A 146 1.34 25.97 1.52
N GLU A 147 0.70 26.37 2.60
CA GLU A 147 1.31 27.12 3.69
C GLU A 147 1.15 26.35 5.00
N SER A 148 2.11 26.46 5.92
CA SER A 148 2.14 25.67 7.17
C SER A 148 0.88 25.82 8.05
N ARG A 149 0.16 26.95 7.95
CA ARG A 149 -1.11 27.22 8.65
C ARG A 149 -2.30 27.41 7.71
N GLY A 150 -2.12 27.12 6.42
CA GLY A 150 -3.17 27.19 5.42
C GLY A 150 -4.10 25.97 5.44
N PRO A 151 -5.21 26.02 4.67
CA PRO A 151 -6.11 24.88 4.50
C PRO A 151 -5.38 23.71 3.82
N PHE A 152 -5.89 22.50 4.07
CA PHE A 152 -5.41 21.32 3.34
C PHE A 152 -5.93 21.33 1.91
N LEU A 153 -5.13 20.78 1.01
CA LEU A 153 -5.48 20.64 -0.41
C LEU A 153 -6.65 19.66 -0.60
N GLY A 154 -7.55 20.03 -1.51
CA GLY A 154 -8.68 19.18 -1.91
C GLY A 154 -8.25 18.00 -2.79
N LYS A 155 -9.18 17.10 -3.09
CA LYS A 155 -8.88 15.88 -3.88
C LYS A 155 -8.39 16.20 -5.29
N SER A 156 -8.93 17.23 -5.94
CA SER A 156 -8.56 17.64 -7.30
C SER A 156 -7.11 18.11 -7.38
N GLU A 157 -6.68 18.91 -6.41
CA GLU A 157 -5.30 19.40 -6.29
C GLU A 157 -4.33 18.25 -5.96
N LEU A 158 -4.70 17.37 -5.02
CA LEU A 158 -3.90 16.18 -4.71
C LEU A 158 -3.77 15.23 -5.91
N LEU A 159 -4.79 15.12 -6.76
CA LEU A 159 -4.73 14.31 -7.97
C LEU A 159 -3.74 14.86 -8.98
N ARG A 160 -3.66 16.20 -9.09
CA ARG A 160 -2.67 16.86 -9.94
C ARG A 160 -1.25 16.63 -9.42
N ILE A 161 -1.03 16.86 -8.12
CA ILE A 161 0.27 16.60 -7.47
C ILE A 161 0.65 15.13 -7.63
N PHE A 162 -0.29 14.21 -7.44
CA PHE A 162 -0.07 12.78 -7.67
C PHE A 162 0.43 12.50 -9.10
N HIS A 163 -0.14 13.12 -10.14
CA HIS A 163 0.36 12.98 -11.51
C HIS A 163 1.75 13.58 -11.70
N TRP A 164 2.03 14.75 -11.15
CA TRP A 164 3.34 15.39 -11.22
C TRP A 164 4.44 14.57 -10.54
N LEU A 165 4.17 13.98 -9.38
CA LEU A 165 5.12 13.12 -8.69
C LEU A 165 5.55 11.92 -9.53
N ASN A 166 4.66 11.39 -10.38
CA ASN A 166 4.92 10.28 -11.30
C ASN A 166 5.68 10.67 -12.59
N ARG A 167 6.05 11.95 -12.77
CA ARG A 167 6.71 12.48 -13.97
C ARG A 167 8.08 13.09 -13.66
N ASN A 168 8.89 13.27 -14.69
CA ASN A 168 10.05 14.17 -14.64
C ASN A 168 9.54 15.60 -14.84
N LEU A 169 9.84 16.50 -13.89
CA LEU A 169 9.43 17.91 -13.92
C LEU A 169 10.61 18.87 -14.08
N ALA A 170 11.83 18.35 -14.28
CA ALA A 170 13.07 19.13 -14.29
C ALA A 170 13.06 20.27 -15.33
N ASP A 171 12.42 20.05 -16.47
CA ASP A 171 12.41 21.02 -17.58
C ASP A 171 11.27 22.05 -17.47
N LEU A 172 10.33 21.86 -16.53
CA LEU A 172 9.22 22.77 -16.35
C LEU A 172 9.62 24.02 -15.55
N LEU A 173 10.69 23.93 -14.75
CA LEU A 173 11.20 25.01 -13.91
C LEU A 173 12.59 25.48 -14.42
N PRO A 174 12.70 26.72 -14.93
CA PRO A 174 13.94 27.22 -15.54
C PRO A 174 14.97 27.75 -14.52
N GLU A 175 14.55 28.06 -13.29
CA GLU A 175 15.36 28.73 -12.26
C GLU A 175 15.48 27.87 -10.99
N ILE A 176 15.98 26.64 -11.13
CA ILE A 176 16.25 25.73 -10.02
C ILE A 176 17.70 25.24 -10.12
N ASP A 177 18.28 24.93 -8.97
CA ASP A 177 19.65 24.42 -8.92
C ASP A 177 19.74 22.96 -9.42
N ASP A 178 20.97 22.47 -9.62
CA ASP A 178 21.19 21.12 -10.15
C ASP A 178 20.70 20.01 -9.20
N SER A 179 20.69 20.26 -7.89
CA SER A 179 20.21 19.32 -6.88
C SER A 179 18.69 19.21 -6.90
N GLU A 180 17.98 20.34 -6.93
CA GLU A 180 16.52 20.41 -7.09
C GLU A 180 16.08 19.81 -8.43
N ARG A 181 16.81 20.10 -9.51
CA ARG A 181 16.59 19.50 -10.82
C ARG A 181 16.69 17.98 -10.77
N ALA A 182 17.71 17.45 -10.11
CA ALA A 182 17.87 16.02 -9.93
C ALA A 182 16.71 15.40 -9.14
N VAL A 183 16.20 16.07 -8.10
CA VAL A 183 15.03 15.63 -7.32
C VAL A 183 13.76 15.64 -8.16
N LEU A 184 13.48 16.71 -8.90
CA LEU A 184 12.29 16.85 -9.74
C LEU A 184 12.25 15.85 -10.90
N ALA A 185 13.42 15.40 -11.36
CA ALA A 185 13.52 14.34 -12.36
C ALA A 185 13.11 12.95 -11.86
N ARG A 186 13.11 12.71 -10.54
CA ARG A 186 12.77 11.41 -9.95
C ARG A 186 11.29 11.14 -10.06
N LYS A 187 10.90 9.95 -10.54
CA LYS A 187 9.50 9.49 -10.42
C LYS A 187 9.27 8.93 -9.02
N ILE A 188 8.23 9.41 -8.35
CA ILE A 188 7.82 8.98 -7.02
C ILE A 188 6.41 8.40 -7.09
N HIS A 189 6.25 7.18 -6.61
CA HIS A 189 4.99 6.47 -6.60
C HIS A 189 4.38 6.50 -5.20
N LEU A 190 3.19 7.08 -5.09
CA LEU A 190 2.38 7.13 -3.87
C LEU A 190 1.04 6.42 -4.10
N GLY A 191 0.28 6.19 -3.02
CA GLY A 191 -1.12 5.82 -3.14
C GLY A 191 -1.95 7.00 -3.65
N GLN A 192 -2.87 6.73 -4.58
CA GLN A 192 -3.80 7.73 -5.14
C GLN A 192 -4.54 8.52 -4.06
N PRO A 193 -4.97 9.76 -4.32
CA PRO A 193 -5.76 10.55 -3.38
C PRO A 193 -7.04 9.82 -2.95
N VAL A 194 -7.31 9.79 -1.64
CA VAL A 194 -8.56 9.26 -1.08
C VAL A 194 -9.26 10.36 -0.31
N LEU A 195 -10.55 10.52 -0.57
CA LEU A 195 -11.43 11.42 0.18
C LEU A 195 -11.81 10.76 1.51
N LEU A 196 -11.61 11.47 2.62
CA LEU A 196 -11.95 11.03 3.97
C LEU A 196 -13.32 11.55 4.43
N THR A 197 -13.71 12.74 3.99
CA THR A 197 -15.02 13.36 4.31
C THR A 197 -15.75 13.73 3.03
N SER A 198 -17.04 13.42 2.93
CA SER A 198 -17.92 13.87 1.86
C SER A 198 -19.15 14.56 2.45
N GLY A 199 -19.45 15.80 2.06
CA GLY A 199 -20.61 16.58 2.52
C GLY A 199 -20.28 18.03 2.88
N ASP A 200 -21.11 18.68 3.71
CA ASP A 200 -20.97 20.09 4.17
C ASP A 200 -19.74 20.36 5.07
N ALA A 201 -18.95 19.33 5.41
CA ALA A 201 -17.67 19.48 6.07
C ALA A 201 -16.58 19.80 5.04
N GLU A 202 -15.57 20.57 5.42
CA GLU A 202 -14.43 20.85 4.52
C GLU A 202 -13.86 19.55 3.94
N GLU A 203 -13.66 19.56 2.62
CA GLU A 203 -13.18 18.42 1.86
C GLU A 203 -11.79 18.02 2.36
N ARG A 204 -11.66 16.82 2.94
CA ARG A 204 -10.37 16.31 3.39
C ARG A 204 -9.96 15.10 2.58
N ALA A 205 -8.86 15.24 1.85
CA ALA A 205 -8.26 14.16 1.09
C ALA A 205 -6.81 13.90 1.51
N VAL A 206 -6.35 12.67 1.34
CA VAL A 206 -4.99 12.26 1.71
C VAL A 206 -4.28 11.56 0.57
N LEU A 207 -2.97 11.76 0.49
CA LEU A 207 -2.04 10.86 -0.19
C LEU A 207 -1.51 9.82 0.80
N ARG A 208 -0.91 8.75 0.30
CA ARG A 208 -0.42 7.65 1.13
C ARG A 208 0.98 7.25 0.71
N LEU A 209 1.92 7.28 1.65
CA LEU A 209 3.24 6.67 1.48
C LEU A 209 3.19 5.27 2.08
N ALA A 210 3.56 4.25 1.30
CA ALA A 210 3.43 2.86 1.72
C ALA A 210 4.71 2.06 1.44
N ILE A 211 5.00 1.10 2.31
CA ILE A 211 6.00 0.06 2.08
C ILE A 211 5.27 -1.28 1.87
N GLY A 212 5.73 -2.04 0.88
CA GLY A 212 5.24 -3.38 0.58
C GLY A 212 6.35 -4.43 0.66
N ALA A 213 5.96 -5.69 0.67
CA ALA A 213 6.82 -6.86 0.77
C ALA A 213 7.98 -6.82 -0.23
N ALA A 214 7.73 -6.52 -1.50
CA ALA A 214 8.76 -6.43 -2.53
C ALA A 214 9.87 -5.41 -2.20
N LEU A 215 9.53 -4.25 -1.62
CA LEU A 215 10.54 -3.27 -1.21
C LEU A 215 11.30 -3.75 0.03
N VAL A 216 10.63 -4.40 0.99
CA VAL A 216 11.29 -5.00 2.15
C VAL A 216 12.28 -6.07 1.72
N THR A 217 11.87 -7.02 0.88
CA THR A 217 12.73 -8.09 0.35
C THR A 217 13.92 -7.50 -0.41
N ARG A 218 13.68 -6.47 -1.23
CA ARG A 218 14.76 -5.78 -1.96
C ARG A 218 15.76 -5.13 -1.00
N VAL A 219 15.31 -4.40 0.01
CA VAL A 219 16.21 -3.79 1.01
C VAL A 219 16.98 -4.86 1.79
N ALA A 220 16.37 -6.02 2.04
CA ALA A 220 17.02 -7.12 2.74
C ALA A 220 18.06 -7.88 1.89
N GLY A 221 17.92 -7.92 0.56
CA GLY A 221 18.74 -8.75 -0.33
C GLY A 221 19.63 -8.01 -1.35
N ASP A 222 19.25 -6.82 -1.83
CA ASP A 222 19.89 -6.18 -2.99
C ASP A 222 21.16 -5.40 -2.59
N LEU A 223 22.33 -5.98 -2.83
CA LEU A 223 23.63 -5.38 -2.51
C LEU A 223 23.94 -4.09 -3.30
N ARG A 224 23.22 -3.81 -4.40
CA ARG A 224 23.36 -2.55 -5.13
C ARG A 224 22.84 -1.36 -4.34
N LEU A 225 21.98 -1.59 -3.34
CA LEU A 225 21.48 -0.56 -2.43
C LEU A 225 22.49 -0.26 -1.31
N GLY A 226 23.46 -1.14 -1.08
CA GLY A 226 24.47 -1.03 -0.03
C GLY A 226 25.03 -2.40 0.37
N ALA A 227 26.31 -2.43 0.76
CA ALA A 227 27.01 -3.68 1.10
C ALA A 227 26.53 -4.34 2.42
N THR A 228 25.89 -3.56 3.31
CA THR A 228 25.39 -4.03 4.61
C THR A 228 23.89 -3.75 4.74
N LEU A 229 23.19 -4.44 5.65
CA LEU A 229 21.80 -4.13 5.95
C LEU A 229 21.61 -2.66 6.39
N ALA A 230 22.50 -2.16 7.24
CA ALA A 230 22.49 -0.77 7.68
C ALA A 230 22.61 0.24 6.51
N ALA A 231 23.50 -0.02 5.55
CA ALA A 231 23.62 0.83 4.36
C ALA A 231 22.34 0.81 3.51
N ARG A 232 21.68 -0.35 3.40
CA ARG A 232 20.42 -0.49 2.65
C ARG A 232 19.23 0.15 3.37
N GLN A 233 19.21 0.13 4.70
CA GLN A 233 18.27 0.89 5.53
C GLN A 233 18.50 2.40 5.40
N GLN A 234 19.75 2.85 5.32
CA GLN A 234 20.07 4.25 5.04
C GLN A 234 19.61 4.66 3.63
N TRP A 235 19.76 3.77 2.64
CA TRP A 235 19.18 3.99 1.31
C TRP A 235 17.65 4.15 1.36
N LEU A 236 16.95 3.34 2.16
CA LEU A 236 15.50 3.46 2.35
C LEU A 236 15.12 4.83 2.95
N ARG A 237 15.85 5.28 3.98
CA ARG A 237 15.69 6.63 4.57
C ARG A 237 15.90 7.73 3.54
N ALA A 238 16.93 7.60 2.69
CA ALA A 238 17.19 8.55 1.62
C ALA A 238 16.05 8.62 0.59
N GLN A 239 15.35 7.51 0.29
CA GLN A 239 14.18 7.55 -0.59
C GLN A 239 13.02 8.35 0.03
N ILE A 240 12.84 8.31 1.35
CA ILE A 240 11.83 9.11 2.06
C ILE A 240 12.22 10.60 1.99
N GLN A 241 13.50 10.93 2.17
CA GLN A 241 14.00 12.31 2.05
C GLN A 241 13.80 12.86 0.64
N VAL A 242 14.12 12.09 -0.40
CA VAL A 242 13.89 12.50 -1.80
C VAL A 242 12.40 12.67 -2.09
N THR A 243 11.54 11.81 -1.53
CA THR A 243 10.09 11.94 -1.64
C THR A 243 9.59 13.25 -1.03
N ARG A 244 10.06 13.58 0.18
CA ARG A 244 9.75 14.85 0.84
C ARG A 244 10.25 16.05 0.03
N ALA A 245 11.52 16.05 -0.36
CA ALA A 245 12.10 17.15 -1.13
C ALA A 245 11.34 17.41 -2.44
N LYS A 246 10.93 16.34 -3.14
CA LYS A 246 10.11 16.51 -4.35
C LYS A 246 8.71 17.06 -4.04
N LEU A 247 8.09 16.62 -2.95
CA LEU A 247 6.80 17.17 -2.49
C LEU A 247 6.92 18.66 -2.19
N ASP A 248 7.94 19.06 -1.43
CA ASP A 248 8.20 20.45 -1.05
C ASP A 248 8.35 21.32 -2.32
N LEU A 249 9.24 20.94 -3.24
CA LEU A 249 9.44 21.65 -4.51
C LEU A 249 8.17 21.75 -5.37
N VAL A 250 7.37 20.67 -5.42
CA VAL A 250 6.10 20.69 -6.17
C VAL A 250 5.08 21.64 -5.55
N ILE A 251 5.06 21.77 -4.23
CA ILE A 251 4.16 22.69 -3.53
C ILE A 251 4.64 24.14 -3.64
N GLU A 252 5.94 24.38 -3.46
CA GLU A 252 6.57 25.70 -3.56
C GLU A 252 6.39 26.29 -4.96
N HIS A 253 6.52 25.46 -6.01
CA HIS A 253 6.35 25.86 -7.41
C HIS A 253 4.99 25.51 -7.99
N TYR A 254 3.96 25.28 -7.16
CA TYR A 254 2.67 24.77 -7.60
C TYR A 254 2.03 25.61 -8.72
N ASP A 255 2.00 26.94 -8.61
CA ASP A 255 1.38 27.82 -9.61
C ASP A 255 2.18 27.85 -10.92
N THR A 256 3.51 27.80 -10.85
CA THR A 256 4.37 27.74 -12.03
C THR A 256 4.21 26.43 -12.77
N LEU A 257 4.14 25.31 -12.04
CA LEU A 257 3.85 23.99 -12.60
C LEU A 257 2.45 23.97 -13.22
N LEU A 258 1.45 24.55 -12.55
CA LEU A 258 0.08 24.63 -13.04
C LEU A 258 -0.03 25.42 -14.36
N ALA A 259 0.75 26.48 -14.53
CA ALA A 259 0.74 27.29 -15.73
C ALA A 259 1.45 26.63 -16.93
N ARG A 260 2.23 25.56 -16.70
CA ARG A 260 3.11 24.93 -17.70
C ARG A 260 2.78 23.46 -17.99
N ASP A 261 1.85 22.87 -17.24
CA ASP A 261 1.33 21.50 -17.44
C ASP A 261 0.16 21.46 -18.43
#